data_AF-A0A3D3HEW2-F1
#
_entry.id   AF-A0A3D3HEW2-F1
#
_cell.length_a   1.000
_cell.length_b   1.000
_cell.length_c   1.000
_cell.angle_alpha   90.00
_cell.angle_beta   90.00
_cell.angle_gamma   90.00
#
_symmetry.space_group_name_H-M   'P 1'
#
loop_
_entity.id
_entity.type
_entity.pdbx_description
1 polymer ?
#
loop_
_entity_poly.entity_id
_entity_poly.type
_entity_poly.pdbx_seq_one_letter_code
_entity_poly.pdbx_strand_id
1 'polypeptide(L)'
;MRYPDFKALQVMALMIEKGLRSVMILAAALMIVLPSAVTGQEVAGSGIVTGDFADSVRCPEMISIYRSAQLQGDNVAALGYWREALDVCPGASEEIYTDGEILYRQMFDLTGSREYIDSIMMIFTQRSHYYGNRSANELHKTDLLMDLAGDDPDYLGLCYNILVEAAESYPDQLECNHFVRLATVAASLYAMGIIDAGEMGQAFITSIGTVDHRIESGVVNCSNSEDLQNMETFYRTSGAMTCAGIETLYSGKVDRNFRDALFLGKVQAMLNEADCGSSDLYYNVAVKMFANDRSVENALRLAELNIARNDSDR
;
A
#
# COMPACT_ATOMS: atom_id res chain seq x y z
N MET A 1 15.46 -3.50 9.68
CA MET A 1 14.50 -2.56 10.27
C MET A 1 13.36 -3.35 10.90
N ARG A 2 12.87 -2.92 12.07
CA ARG A 2 11.67 -3.47 12.71
C ARG A 2 10.49 -2.66 12.18
N TYR A 3 9.63 -3.27 11.36
CA TYR A 3 8.29 -2.74 11.12
C TYR A 3 7.62 -2.45 12.47
N PRO A 4 6.77 -1.41 12.60
CA PRO A 4 5.96 -1.26 13.80
C PRO A 4 5.22 -2.58 14.05
N ASP A 5 5.45 -3.16 15.23
CA ASP A 5 4.87 -4.45 15.63
C ASP A 5 3.35 -4.36 15.47
N PHE A 6 2.72 -5.28 14.74
CA PHE A 6 1.26 -5.33 14.59
C PHE A 6 0.53 -5.27 15.95
N LYS A 7 1.19 -5.68 17.04
CA LYS A 7 0.69 -5.50 18.41
C LYS A 7 0.54 -4.04 18.83
N ALA A 8 1.45 -3.16 18.41
CA ALA A 8 1.37 -1.72 18.70
C ALA A 8 0.18 -1.08 17.98
N LEU A 9 -0.07 -1.45 16.72
CA LEU A 9 -1.24 -1.02 15.95
C LEU A 9 -2.55 -1.54 16.55
N GLN A 10 -2.56 -2.78 17.06
CA GLN A 10 -3.72 -3.37 17.73
C GLN A 10 -4.12 -2.61 19.01
N VAL A 11 -3.14 -2.09 19.76
CA VAL A 11 -3.40 -1.29 20.97
C VAL A 11 -3.97 0.09 20.63
N MET A 12 -3.56 0.70 19.51
CA MET A 12 -4.13 1.98 19.05
C MET A 12 -5.60 1.82 18.61
N ALA A 13 -5.92 0.79 17.82
CA ALA A 13 -7.29 0.56 17.32
C ALA A 13 -8.32 0.43 18.48
N LEU A 14 -7.96 -0.30 19.55
CA LEU A 14 -8.79 -0.47 20.75
C LEU A 14 -9.06 0.84 21.52
N MET A 15 -8.19 1.86 21.37
CA MET A 15 -8.39 3.17 22.01
C MET A 15 -9.35 4.07 21.21
N ILE A 16 -9.43 3.89 19.90
CA ILE A 16 -10.21 4.76 18.99
C ILE A 16 -11.71 4.43 19.00
N GLU A 17 -12.08 3.16 19.23
CA GLU A 17 -13.49 2.72 19.35
C GLU A 17 -14.26 3.50 20.44
N LYS A 18 -13.55 4.04 21.44
CA LYS A 18 -14.14 4.87 22.51
C LYS A 18 -14.24 6.35 22.18
N GLY A 19 -13.47 6.86 21.22
CA GLY A 19 -13.35 8.29 20.91
C GLY A 19 -14.33 8.81 19.86
N LEU A 20 -14.78 7.96 18.93
CA LEU A 20 -15.51 8.38 17.72
C LEU A 20 -16.98 8.77 17.94
N ARG A 21 -17.54 8.61 19.15
CA ARG A 21 -18.94 8.96 19.45
C ARG A 21 -19.24 10.46 19.53
N SER A 22 -18.23 11.33 19.42
CA SER A 22 -18.36 12.70 19.96
C SER A 22 -18.34 13.85 18.96
N VAL A 23 -18.06 13.67 17.66
CA VAL A 23 -17.98 14.83 16.75
C VAL A 23 -18.40 14.47 15.32
N MET A 24 -19.64 14.81 14.96
CA MET A 24 -20.13 14.92 13.58
C MET A 24 -21.17 16.06 13.60
N ILE A 25 -20.97 17.15 12.85
CA ILE A 25 -22.03 18.06 12.34
C ILE A 25 -21.45 19.24 11.50
N LEU A 26 -21.95 19.35 10.25
CA LEU A 26 -22.16 20.52 9.33
C LEU A 26 -20.94 21.30 8.74
N ALA A 27 -20.89 21.75 7.47
CA ALA A 27 -21.80 21.75 6.32
C ALA A 27 -21.03 22.16 5.03
N ALA A 28 -21.59 21.82 3.86
CA ALA A 28 -21.08 22.14 2.52
C ALA A 28 -21.97 23.14 1.74
N ALA A 29 -21.37 23.69 0.68
CA ALA A 29 -21.93 24.24 -0.58
C ALA A 29 -22.27 25.74 -0.70
N LEU A 30 -21.69 26.42 -1.71
CA LEU A 30 -22.33 26.87 -3.00
C LEU A 30 -21.36 27.84 -3.75
N MET A 31 -20.70 27.55 -4.88
CA MET A 31 -21.08 27.45 -6.32
C MET A 31 -21.24 28.79 -7.12
N ILE A 32 -20.66 28.79 -8.35
CA ILE A 32 -20.86 29.64 -9.57
C ILE A 32 -20.03 30.97 -9.59
N VAL A 33 -19.21 31.37 -10.60
CA VAL A 33 -19.42 31.56 -12.06
C VAL A 33 -18.06 31.61 -12.84
N LEU A 34 -18.01 30.99 -14.04
CA LEU A 34 -17.15 31.28 -15.21
C LEU A 34 -18.09 31.55 -16.42
N PRO A 35 -17.70 32.01 -17.63
CA PRO A 35 -16.35 32.20 -18.22
C PRO A 35 -16.18 33.51 -19.06
N SER A 36 -14.97 33.76 -19.57
CA SER A 36 -14.82 34.38 -20.90
C SER A 36 -13.56 33.90 -21.60
N ALA A 37 -13.75 33.56 -22.88
CA ALA A 37 -12.80 32.96 -23.79
C ALA A 37 -11.60 33.87 -24.09
N VAL A 38 -10.42 33.25 -24.20
CA VAL A 38 -9.29 33.79 -24.96
C VAL A 38 -8.91 32.74 -26.00
N THR A 39 -9.08 33.11 -27.27
CA THR A 39 -8.57 32.38 -28.42
C THR A 39 -7.07 32.65 -28.55
N GLY A 40 -6.23 31.65 -28.24
CA GLY A 40 -4.80 31.66 -28.55
C GLY A 40 -4.55 30.86 -29.83
N GLN A 41 -4.00 31.53 -30.85
CA GLN A 41 -3.64 30.94 -32.14
C GLN A 41 -2.56 29.85 -31.99
N GLU A 42 -2.82 28.72 -32.63
CA GLU A 42 -1.87 27.63 -32.85
C GLU A 42 -0.78 28.10 -33.82
N VAL A 43 0.44 28.30 -33.33
CA VAL A 43 1.62 28.50 -34.18
C VAL A 43 2.30 27.15 -34.31
N ALA A 44 2.06 26.50 -35.46
CA ALA A 44 2.91 25.44 -35.97
C ALA A 44 4.29 26.01 -36.28
N GLY A 45 5.19 25.94 -35.30
CA GLY A 45 6.61 26.24 -35.43
C GLY A 45 7.41 24.95 -35.47
N SER A 46 7.80 24.52 -36.67
CA SER A 46 8.94 23.61 -36.86
C SER A 46 10.20 24.31 -36.32
N GLY A 47 10.49 24.06 -35.04
CA GLY A 47 11.68 24.53 -34.35
C GLY A 47 12.70 23.41 -34.33
N ILE A 48 13.68 23.50 -35.22
CA ILE A 48 14.95 22.76 -35.15
C ILE A 48 15.47 22.85 -33.71
N VAL A 49 15.68 21.71 -33.06
CA VAL A 49 16.43 21.64 -31.79
C VAL A 49 17.87 22.02 -32.11
N THR A 50 18.16 23.31 -32.03
CA THR A 50 19.53 23.81 -32.00
C THR A 50 20.10 23.42 -30.66
N GLY A 51 20.80 22.28 -30.61
CA GLY A 51 21.71 21.97 -29.53
C GLY A 51 22.77 23.07 -29.47
N ASP A 52 22.65 23.93 -28.46
CA ASP A 52 23.57 25.04 -28.26
C ASP A 52 24.88 24.47 -27.72
N PHE A 53 25.99 24.75 -28.41
CA PHE A 53 27.32 24.24 -28.04
C PHE A 53 27.78 24.72 -26.65
N ALA A 54 27.08 25.71 -26.04
CA ALA A 54 27.27 26.17 -24.66
C ALA A 54 26.76 25.16 -23.61
N ASP A 55 25.72 24.39 -23.89
CA ASP A 55 25.18 23.38 -22.97
C ASP A 55 26.07 22.14 -22.87
N SER A 56 26.88 21.88 -23.93
CA SER A 56 27.76 20.71 -23.99
C SER A 56 28.92 20.72 -22.99
N VAL A 57 29.38 21.90 -22.55
CA VAL A 57 30.49 22.03 -21.58
C VAL A 57 29.95 22.20 -20.17
N ARG A 58 28.86 22.95 -20.01
CA ARG A 58 28.30 23.28 -18.70
C ARG A 58 27.76 22.04 -17.96
N CYS A 59 27.13 21.11 -18.69
CA CYS A 59 26.62 19.88 -18.10
C CYS A 59 27.72 19.00 -17.47
N PRO A 60 28.76 18.55 -18.22
CA PRO A 60 29.82 17.73 -17.63
C PRO A 60 30.64 18.48 -16.57
N GLU A 61 30.76 19.81 -16.69
CA GLU A 61 31.39 20.65 -15.67
C GLU A 61 30.62 20.60 -14.35
N MET A 62 29.31 20.88 -14.36
CA MET A 62 28.50 20.86 -13.13
C MET A 62 28.46 19.46 -12.51
N ILE A 63 28.40 18.41 -13.33
CA ILE A 63 28.49 17.03 -12.86
C ILE A 63 29.82 16.76 -12.15
N SER A 64 30.93 17.21 -12.74
CA SER A 64 32.25 17.05 -12.15
C SER A 64 32.39 17.82 -10.84
N ILE A 65 31.82 19.03 -10.75
CA ILE A 65 31.91 19.89 -9.57
C ILE A 65 31.11 19.29 -8.41
N TYR A 66 29.84 18.90 -8.60
CA TYR A 66 29.04 18.39 -7.49
C TYR A 66 29.62 17.07 -6.94
N ARG A 67 30.12 16.19 -7.81
CA ARG A 67 30.74 14.93 -7.38
C ARG A 67 32.03 15.16 -6.60
N SER A 68 32.84 16.13 -7.02
CA SER A 68 34.04 16.52 -6.28
C SER A 68 33.71 17.06 -4.88
N ALA A 69 32.68 17.92 -4.78
CA ALA A 69 32.21 18.44 -3.50
C ALA A 69 31.67 17.32 -2.59
N GLN A 70 30.90 16.39 -3.15
CA GLN A 70 30.38 15.21 -2.43
C GLN A 70 31.51 14.31 -1.91
N LEU A 71 32.54 14.04 -2.72
CA LEU A 71 33.72 13.27 -2.30
C LEU A 71 34.50 13.94 -1.16
N GLN A 72 34.45 15.28 -1.08
CA GLN A 72 35.06 16.05 0.01
C GLN A 72 34.15 16.14 1.25
N GLY A 73 32.93 15.61 1.19
CA GLY A 73 31.93 15.68 2.27
C GLY A 73 31.21 17.02 2.38
N ASP A 74 31.38 17.94 1.44
CA ASP A 74 30.65 19.21 1.38
C ASP A 74 29.30 19.02 0.68
N ASN A 75 28.38 18.36 1.37
CA ASN A 75 27.08 17.99 0.82
C ASN A 75 26.17 19.20 0.54
N VAL A 76 26.40 20.32 1.23
CA VAL A 76 25.64 21.57 1.00
C VAL A 76 26.05 22.18 -0.34
N ALA A 77 27.36 22.31 -0.60
CA ALA A 77 27.84 22.77 -1.88
C ALA A 77 27.49 21.79 -3.00
N ALA A 78 27.68 20.49 -2.76
CA ALA A 78 27.33 19.44 -3.72
C ALA A 78 25.86 19.51 -4.13
N LEU A 79 24.93 19.65 -3.18
CA LEU A 79 23.50 19.80 -3.50
C LEU A 79 23.21 21.06 -4.34
N GLY A 80 23.90 22.17 -4.07
CA GLY A 80 23.80 23.37 -4.88
C GLY A 80 24.15 23.12 -6.35
N TYR A 81 25.33 22.57 -6.61
CA TYR A 81 25.79 22.27 -7.96
C TYR A 81 25.00 21.15 -8.64
N TRP A 82 24.50 20.18 -7.86
CA TRP A 82 23.64 19.11 -8.37
C TRP A 82 22.31 19.67 -8.92
N ARG A 83 21.71 20.64 -8.24
CA ARG A 83 20.47 21.30 -8.72
C ARG A 83 20.70 22.01 -10.05
N GLU A 84 21.84 22.69 -10.19
CA GLU A 84 22.22 23.31 -11.46
C GLU A 84 22.46 22.27 -12.57
N ALA A 85 23.11 21.15 -12.25
CA ALA A 85 23.31 20.06 -13.20
C ALA A 85 21.97 19.48 -13.68
N LEU A 86 21.02 19.26 -12.77
CA LEU A 86 19.70 18.73 -13.12
C LEU A 86 18.88 19.73 -13.96
N ASP A 87 18.96 21.03 -13.68
CA ASP A 87 18.28 22.07 -14.47
C ASP A 87 18.81 22.15 -15.90
N VAL A 88 20.13 22.07 -16.06
CA VAL A 88 20.80 22.18 -17.37
C VAL A 88 20.67 20.90 -18.18
N CYS A 89 20.84 19.74 -17.57
CA CYS A 89 20.91 18.47 -18.29
C CYS A 89 20.26 17.29 -17.56
N PRO A 90 18.94 17.29 -17.39
CA PRO A 90 18.21 16.25 -16.66
C PRO A 90 18.23 14.87 -17.35
N GLY A 91 18.56 14.83 -18.65
CA GLY A 91 18.74 13.59 -19.42
C GLY A 91 20.19 13.16 -19.62
N ALA A 92 21.14 13.75 -18.88
CA ALA A 92 22.57 13.47 -19.07
C ALA A 92 22.97 12.05 -18.68
N SER A 93 22.52 11.57 -17.52
CA SER A 93 22.75 10.19 -17.06
C SER A 93 21.71 9.82 -15.99
N GLU A 94 21.37 8.54 -15.88
CA GLU A 94 20.41 8.09 -14.84
C GLU A 94 21.00 8.26 -13.44
N GLU A 95 22.32 8.16 -13.31
CA GLU A 95 23.08 8.30 -12.07
C GLU A 95 22.92 9.67 -11.42
N ILE A 96 22.59 10.73 -12.17
CA ILE A 96 22.31 12.05 -11.57
C ILE A 96 21.16 11.95 -10.56
N TYR A 97 20.15 11.10 -10.80
CA TYR A 97 19.03 10.92 -9.88
C TYR A 97 19.43 10.12 -8.64
N THR A 98 20.30 9.12 -8.81
CA THR A 98 20.88 8.37 -7.68
C THR A 98 21.73 9.27 -6.80
N ASP A 99 22.59 10.10 -7.40
CA ASP A 99 23.40 11.08 -6.68
C ASP A 99 22.50 12.07 -5.91
N GLY A 100 21.39 12.49 -6.54
CA GLY A 100 20.38 13.35 -5.93
C GLY A 100 19.72 12.75 -4.71
N GLU A 101 19.24 11.50 -4.80
CA GLU A 101 18.65 10.79 -3.65
C GLU A 101 19.63 10.79 -2.46
N ILE A 102 20.90 10.48 -2.70
CA ILE A 102 21.94 10.43 -1.65
C ILE A 102 22.11 11.80 -0.99
N LEU A 103 22.26 12.87 -1.79
CA LEU A 103 22.46 14.22 -1.29
C LEU A 103 21.26 14.69 -0.46
N TYR A 104 20.03 14.44 -0.92
CA TYR A 104 18.83 14.81 -0.18
C TYR A 104 18.63 13.98 1.08
N ARG A 105 18.94 12.67 1.06
CA ARG A 105 18.93 11.83 2.27
C ARG A 105 19.92 12.38 3.32
N GLN A 106 21.13 12.75 2.91
CA GLN A 106 22.10 13.35 3.82
C GLN A 106 21.60 14.67 4.41
N MET A 107 20.94 15.51 3.62
CA MET A 107 20.34 16.74 4.13
C MET A 107 19.17 16.47 5.09
N PHE A 108 18.35 15.45 4.81
CA PHE A 108 17.33 14.98 5.74
C PHE A 108 17.96 14.51 7.06
N ASP A 109 18.98 13.67 7.02
CA ASP A 109 19.66 13.17 8.23
C ASP A 109 20.24 14.29 9.10
N LEU A 110 20.70 15.38 8.47
CA LEU A 110 21.24 16.55 9.18
C LEU A 110 20.17 17.45 9.81
N THR A 111 18.96 17.46 9.28
CA THR A 111 17.97 18.52 9.58
C THR A 111 16.61 18.01 10.07
N GLY A 112 16.23 16.79 9.69
CA GLY A 112 14.88 16.26 9.82
C GLY A 112 13.84 16.97 8.93
N SER A 113 14.26 17.80 7.96
CA SER A 113 13.35 18.64 7.18
C SER A 113 12.59 17.83 6.13
N ARG A 114 11.27 17.92 6.17
CA ARG A 114 10.37 17.15 5.28
C ARG A 114 10.47 17.56 3.81
N GLU A 115 10.88 18.79 3.51
CA GLU A 115 11.06 19.25 2.12
C GLU A 115 12.10 18.40 1.35
N TYR A 116 13.02 17.75 2.08
CA TYR A 116 13.96 16.82 1.49
C TYR A 116 13.33 15.47 1.11
N ILE A 117 12.32 15.00 1.84
CA ILE A 117 11.51 13.83 1.45
C ILE A 117 10.74 14.16 0.15
N ASP A 118 10.10 15.33 0.09
CA ASP A 118 9.35 15.77 -1.10
C ASP A 118 10.27 15.87 -2.32
N SER A 119 11.49 16.39 -2.12
CA SER A 119 12.49 16.49 -3.17
C SER A 119 12.92 15.11 -3.68
N ILE A 120 13.06 14.12 -2.79
CA ILE A 120 13.36 12.74 -3.19
C ILE A 120 12.19 12.15 -4.00
N MET A 121 10.95 12.36 -3.59
CA MET A 121 9.79 11.88 -4.36
C MET A 121 9.78 12.47 -5.78
N MET A 122 10.07 13.76 -5.89
CA MET A 122 10.19 14.46 -7.17
C MET A 122 11.34 13.92 -8.04
N ILE A 123 12.48 13.58 -7.44
CA ILE A 123 13.62 12.93 -8.13
C ILE A 123 13.18 11.65 -8.83
N PHE A 124 12.41 10.79 -8.16
CA PHE A 124 11.94 9.53 -8.76
C PHE A 124 10.90 9.74 -9.85
N THR A 125 10.03 10.75 -9.72
CA THR A 125 9.12 11.14 -10.80
C THR A 125 9.89 11.59 -12.04
N GLN A 126 10.91 12.44 -11.88
CA GLN A 126 11.75 12.87 -13.00
C GLN A 126 12.59 11.73 -13.59
N ARG A 127 13.19 10.89 -12.75
CA ARG A 127 13.92 9.70 -13.20
C ARG A 127 13.05 8.82 -14.08
N SER A 128 11.80 8.60 -13.67
CA SER A 128 10.83 7.82 -14.44
C SER A 128 10.49 8.47 -15.78
N HIS A 129 10.39 9.80 -15.82
CA HIS A 129 10.12 10.55 -17.04
C HIS A 129 11.27 10.43 -18.06
N TYR A 130 12.53 10.55 -17.63
CA TYR A 130 13.67 10.53 -18.55
C TYR A 130 14.18 9.12 -18.90
N TYR A 131 14.07 8.15 -17.99
CA TYR A 131 14.70 6.82 -18.14
C TYR A 131 13.72 5.64 -18.06
N GLY A 132 12.42 5.89 -17.83
CA GLY A 132 11.42 4.82 -17.69
C GLY A 132 11.51 4.11 -16.33
N ASN A 133 11.22 2.80 -16.29
CA ASN A 133 11.20 2.01 -15.05
C ASN A 133 10.28 2.57 -13.95
N ARG A 134 9.14 3.15 -14.34
CA ARG A 134 8.19 3.79 -13.40
C ARG A 134 7.83 2.88 -12.24
N SER A 135 7.53 1.61 -12.50
CA SER A 135 7.18 0.65 -11.46
C SER A 135 8.28 0.48 -10.41
N ALA A 136 9.54 0.23 -10.83
CA ALA A 136 10.66 0.09 -9.91
C ALA A 136 10.91 1.37 -9.10
N ASN A 137 10.81 2.53 -9.74
CA ASN A 137 10.98 3.83 -9.09
C ASN A 137 9.86 4.11 -8.07
N GLU A 138 8.61 3.79 -8.41
CA GLU A 138 7.48 3.92 -7.49
C GLU A 138 7.58 2.96 -6.30
N LEU A 139 7.97 1.71 -6.52
CA LEU A 139 8.20 0.76 -5.42
C LEU A 139 9.32 1.25 -4.48
N HIS A 140 10.43 1.76 -5.02
CA HIS A 140 11.50 2.34 -4.21
C HIS A 140 11.05 3.57 -3.41
N LYS A 141 10.15 4.40 -3.96
CA LYS A 141 9.50 5.48 -3.19
C LYS A 141 8.75 4.94 -1.97
N THR A 142 8.10 3.78 -2.06
CA THR A 142 7.39 3.21 -0.90
C THR A 142 8.34 2.82 0.23
N ASP A 143 9.53 2.33 -0.08
CA ASP A 143 10.56 2.02 0.93
C ASP A 143 11.10 3.30 1.57
N LEU A 144 11.41 4.31 0.74
CA LEU A 144 11.84 5.64 1.17
C LEU A 144 10.85 6.33 2.10
N LEU A 145 9.57 6.33 1.74
CA LEU A 145 8.53 6.97 2.55
C LEU A 145 8.45 6.31 3.93
N MET A 146 8.55 4.98 3.98
CA MET A 146 8.50 4.24 5.24
C MET A 146 9.76 4.46 6.09
N ASP A 147 10.92 4.61 5.46
CA ASP A 147 12.19 4.84 6.16
C ASP A 147 12.34 6.27 6.68
N LEU A 148 11.86 7.27 5.92
CA LEU A 148 12.10 8.69 6.20
C LEU A 148 10.95 9.39 6.91
N ALA A 149 9.70 9.06 6.57
CA ALA A 149 8.54 9.79 7.06
C ALA A 149 7.85 9.15 8.28
N GLY A 150 8.12 7.87 8.54
CA GLY A 150 7.51 7.13 9.65
C GLY A 150 5.98 7.13 9.57
N ASP A 151 5.32 7.53 10.66
CA ASP A 151 3.86 7.49 10.79
C ASP A 151 3.15 8.79 10.34
N ASP A 152 3.81 9.63 9.54
CA ASP A 152 3.18 10.84 9.04
C ASP A 152 2.03 10.51 8.05
N PRO A 153 0.81 11.04 8.27
CA PRO A 153 -0.37 10.64 7.52
C PRO A 153 -0.33 10.98 6.04
N ASP A 154 0.30 12.09 5.65
CA ASP A 154 0.35 12.51 4.24
C ASP A 154 1.28 11.56 3.45
N TYR A 155 2.44 11.23 4.03
CA TYR A 155 3.38 10.29 3.42
C TYR A 155 2.92 8.84 3.46
N LEU A 156 2.22 8.42 4.52
CA LEU A 156 1.53 7.13 4.54
C LEU A 156 0.44 7.06 3.48
N GLY A 157 -0.36 8.13 3.31
CA GLY A 157 -1.35 8.23 2.25
C GLY A 157 -0.74 8.10 0.85
N LEU A 158 0.40 8.76 0.61
CA LEU A 158 1.15 8.61 -0.63
C LEU A 158 1.66 7.17 -0.82
N CYS A 159 2.24 6.56 0.21
CA CYS A 159 2.72 5.18 0.18
C CYS A 159 1.59 4.19 -0.15
N TYR A 160 0.42 4.37 0.49
CA TYR A 160 -0.79 3.59 0.24
C TYR A 160 -1.23 3.68 -1.22
N ASN A 161 -1.37 4.89 -1.74
CA ASN A 161 -1.82 5.12 -3.12
C ASN A 161 -0.88 4.48 -4.14
N ILE A 162 0.44 4.59 -3.93
CA ILE A 162 1.43 3.94 -4.79
C ILE A 162 1.25 2.42 -4.76
N LEU A 163 1.11 1.82 -3.58
CA LEU A 163 0.98 0.37 -3.43
C LEU A 163 -0.34 -0.17 -4.01
N VAL A 164 -1.44 0.57 -3.85
CA VAL A 164 -2.73 0.24 -4.46
C VAL A 164 -2.63 0.29 -5.99
N GLU A 165 -2.15 1.40 -6.57
CA GLU A 165 -1.98 1.53 -8.02
C GLU A 165 -1.07 0.42 -8.57
N ALA A 166 0.00 0.10 -7.85
CA ALA A 166 0.95 -0.94 -8.21
C ALA A 166 0.32 -2.34 -8.18
N ALA A 167 -0.46 -2.66 -7.15
CA ALA A 167 -1.17 -3.94 -7.03
C ALA A 167 -2.22 -4.14 -8.13
N GLU A 168 -2.84 -3.05 -8.61
CA GLU A 168 -3.81 -3.10 -9.71
C GLU A 168 -3.15 -3.15 -11.09
N SER A 169 -2.09 -2.36 -11.30
CA SER A 169 -1.52 -2.11 -12.62
C SER A 169 -0.42 -3.09 -13.00
N TYR A 170 0.39 -3.53 -12.04
CA TYR A 170 1.55 -4.40 -12.29
C TYR A 170 1.82 -5.37 -11.11
N PRO A 171 0.82 -6.17 -10.69
CA PRO A 171 0.92 -7.05 -9.52
C PRO A 171 2.10 -8.03 -9.56
N ASP A 172 2.52 -8.46 -10.76
CA ASP A 172 3.64 -9.39 -10.95
C ASP A 172 5.01 -8.79 -10.59
N GLN A 173 5.11 -7.46 -10.51
CA GLN A 173 6.35 -6.77 -10.13
C GLN A 173 6.45 -6.50 -8.63
N LEU A 174 5.34 -6.62 -7.89
CA LEU A 174 5.36 -6.52 -6.44
C LEU A 174 5.89 -7.82 -5.86
N GLU A 175 6.81 -7.74 -4.91
CA GLU A 175 7.19 -8.84 -4.02
C GLU A 175 6.22 -8.96 -2.84
N CYS A 176 6.25 -10.07 -2.09
CA CYS A 176 5.34 -10.29 -0.96
C CYS A 176 5.45 -9.23 0.14
N ASN A 177 6.64 -8.67 0.38
CA ASN A 177 6.84 -7.57 1.33
C ASN A 177 6.03 -6.31 0.95
N HIS A 178 5.80 -6.03 -0.35
CA HIS A 178 5.00 -4.89 -0.79
C HIS A 178 3.53 -5.07 -0.44
N PHE A 179 3.00 -6.30 -0.54
CA PHE A 179 1.65 -6.62 -0.08
C PHE A 179 1.54 -6.54 1.45
N VAL A 180 2.55 -6.98 2.19
CA VAL A 180 2.59 -6.79 3.65
C VAL A 180 2.62 -5.30 4.00
N ARG A 181 3.41 -4.49 3.27
CA ARG A 181 3.46 -3.04 3.44
C ARG A 181 2.12 -2.39 3.12
N LEU A 182 1.42 -2.82 2.07
CA LEU A 182 0.08 -2.33 1.72
C LEU A 182 -0.91 -2.52 2.88
N ALA A 183 -0.96 -3.72 3.45
CA ALA A 183 -1.83 -4.00 4.60
C ALA A 183 -1.42 -3.18 5.84
N THR A 184 -0.12 -3.03 6.07
CA THR A 184 0.42 -2.26 7.21
C THR A 184 0.05 -0.79 7.11
N VAL A 185 0.25 -0.17 5.96
CA VAL A 185 -0.07 1.25 5.74
C VAL A 185 -1.60 1.46 5.80
N ALA A 186 -2.39 0.55 5.23
CA ALA A 186 -3.85 0.60 5.33
C ALA A 186 -4.32 0.53 6.80
N ALA A 187 -3.74 -0.36 7.59
CA ALA A 187 -4.05 -0.46 9.02
C ALA A 187 -3.74 0.84 9.77
N SER A 188 -2.59 1.46 9.50
CA SER A 188 -2.22 2.75 10.10
C SER A 188 -3.19 3.86 9.70
N LEU A 189 -3.50 4.00 8.41
CA LEU A 189 -4.42 5.02 7.92
C LEU A 189 -5.84 4.83 8.45
N TYR A 190 -6.30 3.59 8.58
CA TYR A 190 -7.61 3.27 9.17
C TYR A 190 -7.65 3.64 10.66
N ALA A 191 -6.59 3.32 11.42
CA ALA A 191 -6.46 3.75 12.80
C ALA A 191 -6.42 5.29 12.93
N MET A 192 -5.90 6.00 11.94
CA MET A 192 -5.93 7.47 11.91
C MET A 192 -7.29 8.03 11.46
N GLY A 193 -8.24 7.20 11.03
CA GLY A 193 -9.53 7.62 10.50
C GLY A 193 -9.45 8.29 9.12
N ILE A 194 -8.36 8.03 8.38
CA ILE A 194 -8.10 8.61 7.06
C ILE A 194 -8.76 7.80 5.95
N ILE A 195 -8.67 6.47 6.05
CA ILE A 195 -9.38 5.54 5.17
C ILE A 195 -10.50 4.84 5.93
N ASP A 196 -11.52 4.38 5.21
CA ASP A 196 -12.64 3.67 5.82
C ASP A 196 -12.40 2.16 5.96
N ALA A 197 -13.34 1.46 6.60
CA ALA A 197 -13.26 0.02 6.81
C ALA A 197 -13.31 -0.79 5.49
N GLY A 198 -13.92 -0.24 4.44
CA GLY A 198 -13.97 -0.85 3.12
C GLY A 198 -12.61 -0.79 2.42
N GLU A 199 -11.97 0.38 2.41
CA GLU A 199 -10.62 0.58 1.87
C GLU A 199 -9.58 -0.27 2.62
N MET A 200 -9.66 -0.29 3.95
CA MET A 200 -8.84 -1.16 4.79
C MET A 200 -9.09 -2.64 4.46
N GLY A 201 -10.35 -3.05 4.44
CA GLY A 201 -10.73 -4.43 4.16
C GLY A 201 -10.22 -4.90 2.81
N GLN A 202 -10.36 -4.08 1.77
CA GLN A 202 -9.88 -4.41 0.43
C GLN A 202 -8.35 -4.57 0.39
N ALA A 203 -7.60 -3.70 1.07
CA ALA A 203 -6.15 -3.82 1.16
C ALA A 203 -5.75 -5.15 1.82
N PHE A 204 -6.40 -5.53 2.93
CA PHE A 204 -6.13 -6.80 3.60
C PHE A 204 -6.54 -8.02 2.76
N ILE A 205 -7.67 -7.97 2.08
CA ILE A 205 -8.12 -9.05 1.19
C ILE A 205 -7.09 -9.27 0.07
N THR A 206 -6.67 -8.18 -0.60
CA THR A 206 -5.65 -8.23 -1.66
C THR A 206 -4.33 -8.79 -1.14
N SER A 207 -3.86 -8.29 0.01
CA SER A 207 -2.57 -8.69 0.57
C SER A 207 -2.54 -10.12 1.10
N ILE A 208 -3.52 -10.51 1.92
CA ILE A 208 -3.62 -11.87 2.46
C ILE A 208 -3.78 -12.88 1.31
N GLY A 209 -4.74 -12.64 0.41
CA GLY A 209 -5.03 -13.56 -0.69
C GLY A 209 -3.81 -13.76 -1.60
N THR A 210 -3.09 -12.69 -1.93
CA THR A 210 -1.92 -12.76 -2.80
C THR A 210 -0.73 -13.43 -2.12
N VAL A 211 -0.42 -13.06 -0.88
CA VAL A 211 0.70 -13.64 -0.13
C VAL A 211 0.46 -15.12 0.14
N ASP A 212 -0.75 -15.50 0.56
CA ASP A 212 -1.15 -16.90 0.77
C ASP A 212 -1.01 -17.72 -0.50
N HIS A 213 -1.55 -17.23 -1.63
CA HIS A 213 -1.43 -17.92 -2.92
C HIS A 213 0.03 -18.10 -3.37
N ARG A 214 0.88 -17.09 -3.16
CA ARG A 214 2.30 -17.15 -3.52
C ARG A 214 3.10 -18.11 -2.63
N ILE A 215 2.76 -18.19 -1.34
CA ILE A 215 3.29 -19.19 -0.42
C ILE A 215 2.89 -20.59 -0.89
N GLU A 216 1.61 -20.83 -1.18
CA GLU A 216 1.11 -22.13 -1.70
C GLU A 216 1.78 -22.53 -3.02
N SER A 217 2.08 -21.53 -3.87
CA SER A 217 2.71 -21.74 -5.18
C SER A 217 4.24 -21.85 -5.13
N GLY A 218 4.86 -21.69 -3.96
CA GLY A 218 6.31 -21.83 -3.80
C GLY A 218 7.14 -20.68 -4.40
N VAL A 219 6.59 -19.47 -4.45
CA VAL A 219 7.33 -18.28 -4.93
C VAL A 219 8.51 -17.98 -4.01
N VAL A 220 9.70 -17.77 -4.60
CA VAL A 220 10.92 -17.42 -3.86
C VAL A 220 10.74 -16.07 -3.15
N ASN A 221 11.27 -15.94 -1.93
CA ASN A 221 11.12 -14.75 -1.07
C ASN A 221 9.68 -14.47 -0.59
N CYS A 222 8.76 -15.41 -0.78
CA CYS A 222 7.41 -15.40 -0.20
C CYS A 222 7.26 -16.57 0.78
N SER A 223 8.05 -16.59 1.86
CA SER A 223 8.05 -17.70 2.82
C SER A 223 7.82 -17.27 4.27
N ASN A 224 7.58 -15.98 4.52
CA ASN A 224 7.32 -15.50 5.87
C ASN A 224 5.86 -15.77 6.27
N SER A 225 5.57 -16.99 6.72
CA SER A 225 4.25 -17.37 7.23
C SER A 225 3.82 -16.55 8.45
N GLU A 226 4.77 -15.93 9.17
CA GLU A 226 4.49 -15.02 10.27
C GLU A 226 3.78 -13.75 9.79
N ASP A 227 4.22 -13.16 8.67
CA ASP A 227 3.58 -11.95 8.12
C ASP A 227 2.14 -12.24 7.67
N LEU A 228 1.93 -13.39 7.02
CA LEU A 228 0.58 -13.83 6.65
C LEU A 228 -0.30 -14.00 7.89
N GLN A 229 0.20 -14.70 8.92
CA GLN A 229 -0.53 -14.92 10.16
C GLN A 229 -0.83 -13.60 10.90
N ASN A 230 0.10 -12.64 10.86
CA ASN A 230 -0.07 -11.32 11.46
C ASN A 230 -1.16 -10.53 10.72
N MET A 231 -1.15 -10.52 9.38
CA MET A 231 -2.20 -9.89 8.60
C MET A 231 -3.58 -10.52 8.85
N GLU A 232 -3.68 -11.86 8.84
CA GLU A 232 -4.94 -12.57 9.14
C GLU A 232 -5.45 -12.26 10.56
N THR A 233 -4.54 -12.23 11.54
CA THR A 233 -4.89 -11.93 12.93
C THR A 233 -5.39 -10.50 13.07
N PHE A 234 -4.70 -9.53 12.46
CA PHE A 234 -5.10 -8.13 12.49
C PHE A 234 -6.42 -7.91 11.77
N TYR A 235 -6.59 -8.47 10.57
CA TYR A 235 -7.84 -8.34 9.82
C TYR A 235 -9.04 -8.81 10.66
N ARG A 236 -8.90 -9.95 11.33
CA ARG A 236 -9.91 -10.48 12.25
C ARG A 236 -10.22 -9.53 13.42
N THR A 237 -9.21 -9.00 14.08
CA THR A 237 -9.41 -8.18 15.29
C THR A 237 -9.66 -6.70 15.01
N SER A 238 -9.57 -6.26 13.75
CA SER A 238 -9.72 -4.86 13.35
C SER A 238 -11.16 -4.35 13.34
N GLY A 239 -12.15 -5.24 13.34
CA GLY A 239 -13.56 -4.90 13.12
C GLY A 239 -13.90 -4.53 11.67
N ALA A 240 -12.95 -4.63 10.73
CA ALA A 240 -13.15 -4.31 9.31
C ALA A 240 -13.55 -5.53 8.45
N MET A 241 -13.76 -6.69 9.07
CA MET A 241 -14.21 -7.88 8.34
C MET A 241 -15.61 -7.68 7.76
N THR A 242 -15.78 -8.11 6.51
CA THR A 242 -17.08 -8.19 5.85
C THR A 242 -17.33 -9.62 5.38
N CYS A 243 -18.60 -10.02 5.23
CA CYS A 243 -18.93 -11.34 4.69
C CYS A 243 -18.31 -11.57 3.31
N ALA A 244 -18.38 -10.58 2.43
CA ALA A 244 -17.76 -10.65 1.11
C ALA A 244 -16.22 -10.82 1.18
N GLY A 245 -15.57 -10.15 2.13
CA GLY A 245 -14.12 -10.27 2.34
C GLY A 245 -13.71 -11.64 2.85
N ILE A 246 -14.43 -12.18 3.84
CA ILE A 246 -14.20 -13.53 4.36
C ILE A 246 -14.46 -14.56 3.24
N GLU A 247 -15.54 -14.39 2.48
CA GLU A 247 -15.85 -15.26 1.34
C GLU A 247 -14.76 -15.26 0.28
N THR A 248 -14.24 -14.08 -0.07
CA THR A 248 -13.15 -13.93 -1.05
C THR A 248 -11.88 -14.66 -0.60
N LEU A 249 -11.52 -14.53 0.68
CA LEU A 249 -10.29 -15.12 1.21
C LEU A 249 -10.39 -16.63 1.45
N TYR A 250 -11.53 -17.12 1.93
CA TYR A 250 -11.58 -18.45 2.55
C TYR A 250 -12.43 -19.49 1.80
N SER A 251 -13.30 -19.10 0.85
CA SER A 251 -14.19 -20.09 0.20
C SER A 251 -13.42 -21.23 -0.48
N GLY A 252 -12.44 -20.89 -1.33
CA GLY A 252 -11.61 -21.91 -1.97
C GLY A 252 -10.74 -22.70 -0.98
N LYS A 253 -10.31 -22.09 0.12
CA LYS A 253 -9.49 -22.74 1.16
C LYS A 253 -10.32 -23.74 1.97
N VAL A 254 -11.58 -23.42 2.29
CA VAL A 254 -12.52 -24.33 2.96
C VAL A 254 -12.73 -25.59 2.15
N ASP A 255 -12.85 -25.48 0.83
CA ASP A 255 -13.02 -26.65 -0.02
C ASP A 255 -11.75 -27.51 -0.13
N ARG A 256 -10.56 -26.90 -0.15
CA ARG A 256 -9.27 -27.63 -0.19
C ARG A 256 -8.89 -28.25 1.16
N ASN A 257 -9.09 -27.52 2.25
CA ASN A 257 -8.65 -27.86 3.60
C ASN A 257 -9.82 -28.36 4.47
N PHE A 258 -10.85 -28.94 3.85
CA PHE A 258 -12.09 -29.34 4.52
C PHE A 258 -11.93 -30.34 5.66
N ARG A 259 -10.76 -30.98 5.83
CA ARG A 259 -10.46 -31.91 6.93
C ARG A 259 -9.72 -31.26 8.11
N ASP A 260 -9.27 -30.02 7.96
CA ASP A 260 -8.59 -29.29 9.01
C ASP A 260 -9.64 -28.64 9.93
N ALA A 261 -9.98 -29.33 11.02
CA ALA A 261 -10.97 -28.86 11.98
C ALA A 261 -10.56 -27.55 12.67
N LEU A 262 -9.26 -27.29 12.86
CA LEU A 262 -8.78 -26.05 13.45
C LEU A 262 -8.98 -24.88 12.48
N PHE A 263 -8.67 -25.08 11.21
CA PHE A 263 -8.91 -24.10 10.16
C PHE A 263 -10.41 -23.80 10.00
N LEU A 264 -11.27 -24.81 9.89
CA LEU A 264 -12.71 -24.62 9.78
C LEU A 264 -13.28 -23.87 11.00
N GLY A 265 -12.82 -24.20 12.21
CA GLY A 265 -13.22 -23.48 13.42
C GLY A 265 -12.79 -22.00 13.40
N LYS A 266 -11.61 -21.69 12.86
CA LYS A 266 -11.16 -20.29 12.67
C LYS A 266 -12.06 -19.54 11.70
N VAL A 267 -12.36 -20.10 10.53
CA VAL A 267 -13.23 -19.46 9.53
C VAL A 267 -14.64 -19.28 10.09
N GLN A 268 -15.17 -20.27 10.81
CA GLN A 268 -16.47 -20.15 11.47
C GLN A 268 -16.49 -18.99 12.49
N ALA A 269 -15.44 -18.88 13.32
CA ALA A 269 -15.35 -17.79 14.30
C ALA A 269 -15.36 -16.41 13.61
N MET A 270 -14.62 -16.26 12.51
CA MET A 270 -14.61 -15.03 11.71
C MET A 270 -16.00 -14.71 11.15
N LEU A 271 -16.71 -15.70 10.61
CA LEU A 271 -18.05 -15.50 10.07
C LEU A 271 -19.08 -15.15 11.16
N ASN A 272 -18.98 -15.75 12.34
CA ASN A 272 -19.84 -15.39 13.48
C ASN A 272 -19.56 -13.95 13.95
N GLU A 273 -18.29 -13.56 14.03
CA GLU A 273 -17.87 -12.22 14.46
C GLU A 273 -18.30 -11.13 13.47
N ALA A 274 -18.32 -11.43 12.18
CA ALA A 274 -18.80 -10.55 11.12
C ALA A 274 -20.32 -10.65 10.85
N ASP A 275 -21.07 -11.39 11.68
CA ASP A 275 -22.53 -11.63 11.55
C ASP A 275 -22.96 -12.21 10.18
N CYS A 276 -22.18 -13.15 9.66
CA CYS A 276 -22.39 -13.77 8.34
C CYS A 276 -23.20 -15.08 8.39
N GLY A 277 -24.08 -15.25 9.38
CA GLY A 277 -24.80 -16.51 9.62
C GLY A 277 -25.69 -16.98 8.45
N SER A 278 -26.09 -16.07 7.57
CA SER A 278 -26.90 -16.37 6.37
C SER A 278 -26.09 -16.62 5.10
N SER A 279 -24.76 -16.50 5.15
CA SER A 279 -23.90 -16.61 3.97
C SER A 279 -23.75 -18.05 3.48
N ASP A 280 -23.47 -18.22 2.19
CA ASP A 280 -23.27 -19.56 1.62
C ASP A 280 -21.98 -20.20 2.13
N LEU A 281 -20.95 -19.40 2.41
CA LEU A 281 -19.74 -19.89 3.05
C LEU A 281 -20.02 -20.38 4.48
N TYR A 282 -20.87 -19.68 5.24
CA TYR A 282 -21.28 -20.14 6.58
C TYR A 282 -21.90 -21.53 6.54
N TYR A 283 -22.84 -21.71 5.61
CA TYR A 283 -23.48 -23.00 5.39
C TYR A 283 -22.46 -24.08 4.97
N ASN A 284 -21.57 -23.77 4.02
CA ASN A 284 -20.54 -24.70 3.56
C ASN A 284 -19.62 -25.13 4.72
N VAL A 285 -19.14 -24.17 5.53
CA VAL A 285 -18.33 -24.45 6.72
C VAL A 285 -19.09 -25.36 7.69
N ALA A 286 -20.37 -25.07 7.98
CA ALA A 286 -21.17 -25.92 8.86
C ALA A 286 -21.30 -27.37 8.35
N VAL A 287 -21.52 -27.55 7.04
CA VAL A 287 -21.55 -28.87 6.39
C VAL A 287 -20.22 -29.60 6.56
N LYS A 288 -19.08 -28.93 6.29
CA LYS A 288 -17.75 -29.55 6.43
C LYS A 288 -17.42 -29.89 7.88
N MET A 289 -17.81 -29.03 8.83
CA MET A 289 -17.61 -29.28 10.26
C MET A 289 -18.41 -30.50 10.73
N PHE A 290 -19.68 -30.64 10.34
CA PHE A 290 -20.46 -31.84 10.65
C PHE A 290 -19.88 -33.11 10.01
N ALA A 291 -19.36 -33.00 8.78
CA ALA A 291 -18.70 -34.12 8.11
C ALA A 291 -17.44 -34.59 8.85
N ASN A 292 -16.68 -33.67 9.45
CA ASN A 292 -15.49 -33.96 10.25
C ASN A 292 -15.82 -34.45 11.66
N ASP A 293 -16.86 -33.87 12.29
CA ASP A 293 -17.30 -34.19 13.63
C ASP A 293 -18.84 -34.21 13.71
N ARG A 294 -19.40 -35.42 13.85
CA ARG A 294 -20.84 -35.65 13.96
C ARG A 294 -21.37 -35.45 15.39
N SER A 295 -20.84 -34.47 16.10
CA SER A 295 -21.33 -34.08 17.41
C SER A 295 -22.75 -33.54 17.34
N VAL A 296 -23.46 -33.62 18.46
CA VAL A 296 -24.84 -33.10 18.59
C VAL A 296 -24.89 -31.62 18.26
N GLU A 297 -23.88 -30.85 18.68
CA GLU A 297 -23.77 -29.42 18.40
C GLU A 297 -23.72 -29.13 16.89
N ASN A 298 -22.83 -29.81 16.15
CA ASN A 298 -22.72 -29.62 14.70
C ASN A 298 -23.99 -30.08 13.96
N ALA A 299 -24.64 -31.15 14.44
CA ALA A 299 -25.90 -31.63 13.89
C ALA A 299 -27.04 -30.62 14.06
N LEU A 300 -27.20 -30.06 15.26
CA LEU A 300 -28.20 -29.05 15.56
C LEU A 300 -27.98 -27.78 14.74
N ARG A 301 -26.74 -27.27 14.69
CA ARG A 301 -26.40 -26.09 13.87
C ARG A 301 -26.76 -26.30 12.41
N LEU A 302 -26.42 -27.46 11.83
CA LEU A 302 -26.74 -27.74 10.44
C LEU A 302 -28.26 -27.84 10.19
N ALA A 303 -29.00 -28.48 11.10
CA ALA A 303 -30.46 -28.56 11.02
C ALA A 303 -31.12 -27.17 11.09
N GLU A 304 -30.67 -26.29 12.00
CA GLU A 304 -31.16 -24.91 12.11
C GLU A 304 -30.93 -24.12 10.82
N LEU A 305 -29.75 -24.27 10.20
CA LEU A 305 -29.42 -23.63 8.93
C LEU A 305 -30.30 -24.17 7.78
N ASN A 306 -30.54 -25.48 7.72
CA ASN A 306 -31.42 -26.09 6.73
C ASN A 306 -32.86 -25.57 6.84
N ILE A 307 -33.38 -25.48 8.07
CA ILE A 307 -34.70 -24.88 8.33
C ILE A 307 -34.72 -23.41 7.86
N ALA A 308 -33.72 -22.61 8.22
CA ALA A 308 -33.63 -21.21 7.80
C ALA A 308 -33.56 -21.03 6.28
N ARG A 309 -33.03 -22.01 5.55
CA ARG A 309 -32.92 -22.03 4.09
C ARG A 309 -34.10 -22.70 3.38
N ASN A 310 -35.16 -23.10 4.10
CA ASN A 310 -36.30 -23.87 3.60
C ASN A 310 -35.92 -25.24 2.98
N ASP A 311 -34.86 -25.88 3.47
CA ASP A 311 -34.42 -27.23 3.07
C ASP A 311 -34.59 -28.21 4.25
N SER A 312 -35.77 -28.23 4.88
CA SER A 312 -36.03 -28.95 6.15
C SER A 312 -35.93 -30.47 6.08
N ASP A 313 -35.83 -31.04 4.88
CA ASP A 313 -35.72 -32.48 4.65
C ASP A 313 -34.26 -32.97 4.68
N ARG A 314 -33.29 -32.05 4.74
CA ARG A 314 -31.84 -32.33 4.85
C ARG A 314 -31.29 -32.09 6.26
#